data_AF-A0AAD5PH27-F1
#
_entry.id   AF-A0AAD5PH27-F1
#
_cell.length_a   1.000
_cell.length_b   1.000
_cell.length_c   1.000
_cell.angle_alpha   90.00
_cell.angle_beta   90.00
_cell.angle_gamma   90.00
#
_symmetry.space_group_name_H-M   'P 1'
#
loop_
_entity.id
_entity.type
_entity.pdbx_description
1 polymer ?
#
loop_
_entity_poly.entity_id
_entity_poly.type
_entity_poly.pdbx_seq_one_letter_code
_entity_poly.pdbx_strand_id
1 'polypeptide(L)' 'LNPIEECWAQFKREVCKAPLGKNEILATRIEATAKVVTAEHCRSYIRHSHKHFSKCIN' A
#
# COMPACT_ATOMS: atom_id res chain seq x y z
N LEU A 1 -1.43 -12.86 -1.45
CA LEU A 1 -2.86 -13.27 -1.59
C LEU A 1 -3.80 -12.44 -0.72
N ASN A 2 -3.27 -11.72 0.27
CA ASN A 2 -4.04 -10.85 1.13
C ASN A 2 -4.00 -9.41 0.57
N PRO A 3 -5.14 -8.77 0.26
CA PRO A 3 -5.18 -7.42 -0.28
C PRO A 3 -4.42 -6.36 0.55
N ILE A 4 -4.24 -6.59 1.85
CA ILE A 4 -3.47 -5.69 2.71
C ILE A 4 -1.99 -5.60 2.31
N GLU A 5 -1.44 -6.64 1.68
CA GLU A 5 -0.06 -6.68 1.21
C GLU A 5 0.16 -5.63 0.10
N GLU A 6 -0.81 -5.46 -0.80
CA GLU A 6 -0.79 -4.44 -1.85
C GLU A 6 -0.92 -3.02 -1.29
N CYS A 7 -1.74 -2.85 -0.24
CA CYS A 7 -1.83 -1.59 0.49
C CYS A 7 -0.47 -1.22 1.10
N TRP A 8 0.19 -2.15 1.81
CA TRP A 8 1.53 -1.93 2.36
C TRP A 8 2.60 -1.70 1.29
N ALA A 9 2.48 -2.36 0.12
CA ALA A 9 3.38 -2.10 -1.01
C ALA A 9 3.25 -0.66 -1.52
N GLN A 10 2.02 -0.14 -1.62
CA GLN A 10 1.79 1.28 -1.91
C GLN A 10 2.39 2.19 -0.84
N PHE A 11 2.18 1.90 0.45
CA PHE A 11 2.72 2.73 1.53
C PHE A 11 4.23 2.82 1.49
N LYS A 12 4.90 1.68 1.35
CA LYS A 12 6.36 1.64 1.23
C LYS A 12 6.85 2.43 0.01
N ARG A 13 6.19 2.33 -1.14
CA ARG A 13 6.56 3.12 -2.33
C ARG A 13 6.49 4.61 -2.04
N GLU A 14 5.40 5.10 -1.45
CA GLU A 14 5.22 6.53 -1.20
C GLU A 14 6.15 7.06 -0.09
N VAL A 15 6.29 6.31 1.00
CA VAL A 15 7.15 6.68 2.13
C VAL A 15 8.63 6.70 1.72
N CYS A 16 9.06 5.76 0.88
CA CYS A 16 10.46 5.64 0.45
C CYS A 16 10.80 6.49 -0.79
N LYS A 17 9.86 7.25 -1.37
CA LYS A 17 10.13 8.13 -2.53
C LYS A 17 11.19 9.18 -2.26
N ALA A 18 11.34 9.59 -1.00
CA ALA A 18 12.38 10.51 -0.59
C ALA A 18 12.94 10.08 0.78
N PRO A 19 14.22 10.38 1.05
CA PRO A 19 14.81 10.16 2.36
C PRO A 19 14.03 10.92 3.44
N LEU A 20 14.06 10.39 4.66
CA LEU A 20 13.49 11.07 5.81
C LEU A 20 14.32 12.32 6.14
N GLY A 21 13.63 13.42 6.46
CA GLY A 21 14.27 14.60 7.02
C GLY A 21 14.89 14.32 8.40
N LYS A 22 15.86 15.13 8.82
CA LYS A 22 16.55 14.99 10.13
C LYS A 22 15.62 14.84 11.35
N ASN A 23 14.44 15.48 11.29
CA ASN A 23 13.46 15.48 12.37
C ASN A 23 12.13 14.82 11.95
N GLU A 24 12.09 14.16 10.79
CA GLU A 24 10.88 13.52 10.30
C GLU A 24 10.72 12.13 10.93
N ILE A 25 9.53 11.86 11.47
CA ILE A 25 9.22 10.57 12.08
C ILE A 25 8.55 9.68 11.02
N LEU A 26 9.10 8.48 10.81
CA LEU A 26 8.59 7.51 9.85
C LEU A 26 7.09 7.23 10.03
N ALA A 27 6.63 7.11 11.28
CA ALA A 27 5.22 6.88 11.61
C ALA A 27 4.30 7.96 11.04
N THR A 28 4.67 9.24 11.16
CA THR A 28 3.91 10.37 10.62
C THR A 28 3.74 10.28 9.12
N ARG A 29 4.78 9.83 8.40
CA ARG A 29 4.75 9.68 6.94
C ARG A 29 3.86 8.51 6.52
N ILE A 30 3.92 7.41 7.27
CA ILE A 30 3.02 6.26 7.08
C ILE A 30 1.57 6.70 7.30
N GLU A 31 1.26 7.42 8.38
CA GLU A 31 -0.09 7.94 8.64
C GLU A 31 -0.58 8.89 7.54
N ALA A 32 0.27 9.81 7.08
CA ALA A 32 -0.05 10.72 5.98
C ALA A 32 -0.39 9.94 4.70
N THR A 33 0.36 8.88 4.42
CA THR A 33 0.13 8.02 3.25
C THR A 33 -1.14 7.18 3.41
N ALA A 34 -1.45 6.70 4.62
CA ALA A 34 -2.67 5.97 4.90
C ALA A 34 -3.92 6.85 4.71
N LYS A 35 -3.83 8.14 5.04
CA LYS A 35 -4.94 9.11 4.88
C LYS A 35 -5.35 9.33 3.42
N VAL A 36 -4.49 9.07 2.45
CA VAL A 36 -4.81 9.20 1.02
C VAL A 36 -5.38 7.91 0.41
N VAL A 37 -5.54 6.85 1.18
CA VAL A 37 -6.22 5.63 0.73
C VAL A 37 -7.72 5.90 0.62
N THR A 38 -8.28 5.57 -0.53
CA THR A 38 -9.70 5.75 -0.82
C THR A 38 -10.38 4.40 -0.94
N ALA A 39 -11.71 4.37 -0.93
CA ALA A 39 -12.47 3.16 -1.20
C ALA A 39 -12.15 2.56 -2.59
N GLU A 40 -11.78 3.38 -3.57
CA GLU A 40 -11.37 2.91 -4.89
C GLU A 40 -10.03 2.16 -4.85
N HIS A 41 -9.05 2.69 -4.10
CA HIS A 41 -7.79 1.99 -3.85
C HIS A 41 -8.04 0.61 -3.24
N CYS A 42 -8.89 0.51 -2.20
CA CYS A 42 -9.25 -0.76 -1.59
C CYS A 42 -9.86 -1.76 -2.58
N ARG A 43 -10.81 -1.31 -3.42
CA ARG A 43 -11.39 -2.16 -4.49
C ARG A 43 -10.33 -2.63 -5.48
N SER A 44 -9.36 -1.78 -5.81
CA SER A 44 -8.25 -2.14 -6.69
C SER A 44 -7.34 -3.21 -6.08
N TYR A 45 -7.01 -3.11 -4.79
CA TYR A 45 -6.21 -4.12 -4.08
C TYR A 45 -6.90 -5.49 -4.08
N ILE A 46 -8.21 -5.53 -3.80
CA ILE A 46 -9.00 -6.77 -3.83
C ILE A 46 -8.99 -7.38 -5.23
N ARG A 47 -9.21 -6.56 -6.27
CA ARG A 47 -9.17 -7.00 -7.66
C ARG A 47 -7.79 -7.55 -8.04
N HIS A 48 -6.71 -6.94 -7.55
CA HIS A 48 -5.35 -7.46 -7.75
C HIS A 48 -5.21 -8.85 -7.12
N SER A 49 -5.64 -9.01 -5.86
CA SER A 49 -5.59 -10.30 -5.17
C SER A 49 -6.40 -11.39 -5.89
N HIS A 50 -7.59 -11.10 -6.43
CA HIS A 50 -8.38 -12.06 -7.21
C HIS A 50 -7.64 -12.54 -8.47
N LYS A 51 -7.02 -11.61 -9.22
CA LYS A 51 -6.23 -11.95 -10.41
C LYS A 51 -5.03 -12.82 -10.05
N HIS A 52 -4.37 -12.51 -8.94
CA HIS A 52 -3.22 -13.27 -8.48
C HIS A 52 -3.63 -14.68 -8.02
N PHE A 53 -4.72 -14.80 -7.26
CA PHE A 53 -5.28 -16.08 -6.82
C PHE A 53 -5.62 -17.01 -7.98
N SER A 54 -6.22 -16.47 -9.04
CA SER A 54 -6.51 -17.24 -10.26
C SER A 54 -5.25 -17.81 -10.92
N LYS A 55 -4.07 -17.19 -10.73
CA LYS A 55 -2.78 -17.71 -11.20
C LYS A 55 -2.12 -18.69 -10.25
N CYS A 56 -2.58 -18.77 -8.99
CA CYS A 56 -2.06 -19.71 -8.01
C CYS A 56 -2.79 -21.06 -8.05
N ILE A 57 -4.00 -21.08 -8.63
CA ILE A 57 -4.87 -22.27 -8.70
C ILE A 57 -4.83 -22.94 -10.08
N ASN A 58 -4.37 -22.23 -11.10
CA ASN A 58 -4.10 -22.77 -12.44
C ASN A 58 -2.59 -22.91 -12.63
#